data_AF-A0A835TNZ3-F1
#
_entry.id   AF-A0A835TNZ3-F1
#
_cell.length_a   1.000
_cell.length_b   1.000
_cell.length_c   1.000
_cell.angle_alpha   90.00
_cell.angle_beta   90.00
_cell.angle_gamma   90.00
#
_symmetry.space_group_name_H-M   'P 1'
#
loop_
_entity.id
_entity.type
_entity.pdbx_description
1 polymer ?
#
loop_
_entity_poly.entity_id
_entity_poly.type
_entity_poly.pdbx_seq_one_letter_code
_entity_poly.pdbx_strand_id
1 'polypeptide(L)'
;MVNDAVGAVSTAINDGLKLLEVEFPALPTNIDAYKGASDLFIDSNTQLALAAAKRLAARGRKVHIVLPDGGEHARTCRIFKNSIQLAEGVTVGHLLEGNAPNPLSALFGGSGPASREAGEKADTYIFINATCVELLNVRTYVEKMSAGGDKVMILWNLELDSLRGDLGLPAFPPKDLQYQFLCRFRPAYYLRPRDYSKSVPVPPFIINYSGALFREYPGPWQVMLKQDGGEYACIAEDRARYNLGEVKEEMTVAMGLATEAEGSTMQFLRRGVKTSTWYEDDYEQEKFHEWRL
;
A
#
# COMPACT_ATOMS: atom_id res chain seq x y z
N MET A 1 -10.35 10.71 -1.43
CA MET A 1 -9.37 9.59 -1.45
C MET A 1 -8.71 9.42 -2.80
N VAL A 2 -9.32 8.82 -3.85
CA VAL A 2 -8.60 8.63 -5.14
C VAL A 2 -8.12 9.94 -5.76
N ASN A 3 -8.91 11.01 -5.68
CA ASN A 3 -8.49 12.32 -6.19
C ASN A 3 -7.24 12.84 -5.46
N ASP A 4 -7.25 12.77 -4.14
CA ASP A 4 -6.16 13.24 -3.26
C ASP A 4 -4.91 12.39 -3.49
N ALA A 5 -5.05 11.06 -3.52
CA ALA A 5 -3.97 10.14 -3.84
C ALA A 5 -3.32 10.42 -5.20
N VAL A 6 -4.14 10.69 -6.23
CA VAL A 6 -3.63 11.06 -7.55
C VAL A 6 -2.98 12.45 -7.54
N GLY A 7 -3.49 13.40 -6.75
CA GLY A 7 -2.89 14.71 -6.55
C GLY A 7 -1.49 14.60 -5.95
N ALA A 8 -1.36 13.82 -4.87
CA ALA A 8 -0.09 13.55 -4.21
C ALA A 8 0.90 12.82 -5.13
N VAL A 9 0.44 11.78 -5.84
CA VAL A 9 1.25 11.08 -6.86
C VAL A 9 1.72 12.02 -7.96
N SER A 10 0.84 12.88 -8.47
CA SER A 10 1.20 13.83 -9.54
C SER A 10 2.25 14.83 -9.06
N THR A 11 2.12 15.31 -7.82
CA THR A 11 3.10 16.21 -7.19
C THR A 11 4.44 15.51 -7.01
N ALA A 12 4.44 14.28 -6.48
CA ALA A 12 5.64 13.47 -6.33
C ALA A 12 6.36 13.22 -7.67
N ILE A 13 5.61 12.91 -8.74
CA ILE A 13 6.17 12.72 -10.08
C ILE A 13 6.78 14.02 -10.61
N ASN A 14 6.11 15.16 -10.42
CA ASN A 14 6.63 16.47 -10.85
C ASN A 14 7.92 16.86 -10.12
N ASP A 15 8.06 16.43 -8.87
CA ASP A 15 9.28 16.60 -8.07
C ASP A 15 10.37 15.55 -8.40
N GLY A 16 10.13 14.70 -9.41
CA GLY A 16 11.10 13.75 -9.95
C GLY A 16 11.11 12.38 -9.27
N LEU A 17 10.16 12.09 -8.38
CA LEU A 17 10.05 10.78 -7.74
C LEU A 17 9.49 9.73 -8.71
N LYS A 18 10.06 8.53 -8.68
CA LYS A 18 9.77 7.45 -9.65
C LYS A 18 9.23 6.17 -9.03
N LEU A 19 9.46 5.94 -7.74
CA LEU A 19 9.01 4.75 -7.03
C LEU A 19 8.07 5.21 -5.93
N LEU A 20 6.78 4.97 -6.10
CA LEU A 20 5.73 5.50 -5.23
C LEU A 20 4.90 4.38 -4.61
N GLU A 21 4.54 4.55 -3.35
CA GLU A 21 3.56 3.73 -2.65
C GLU A 21 2.28 4.56 -2.46
N VAL A 22 1.14 3.95 -2.76
CA VAL A 22 -0.18 4.46 -2.44
C VAL A 22 -0.90 3.39 -1.66
N GLU A 23 -1.36 3.72 -0.46
CA GLU A 23 -2.03 2.78 0.44
C GLU A 23 -3.20 3.47 1.12
N PHE A 24 -4.40 2.93 0.96
CA PHE A 24 -5.58 3.35 1.69
C PHE A 24 -6.66 2.25 1.64
N PRO A 25 -7.64 2.23 2.57
CA PRO A 25 -8.66 1.20 2.59
C PRO A 25 -9.39 1.08 1.25
N ALA A 26 -9.27 -0.07 0.59
CA ALA A 26 -9.97 -0.35 -0.66
C ALA A 26 -11.47 -0.60 -0.44
N LEU A 27 -11.81 -1.04 0.78
CA LEU A 27 -13.17 -1.23 1.25
C LEU A 27 -13.41 -0.35 2.49
N PRO A 28 -14.67 0.04 2.75
CA PRO A 28 -15.06 0.62 4.03
C PRO A 28 -14.62 -0.27 5.20
N THR A 29 -14.21 0.34 6.32
CA THR A 29 -13.66 -0.35 7.49
C THR A 29 -14.66 -1.26 8.22
N ASN A 30 -15.94 -1.24 7.84
CA ASN A 30 -17.01 -2.05 8.42
C ASN A 30 -17.29 -3.36 7.66
N ILE A 31 -16.52 -3.69 6.62
CA ILE A 31 -16.66 -4.94 5.87
C ILE A 31 -15.62 -5.94 6.40
N ASP A 32 -16.09 -6.99 7.09
CA ASP A 32 -15.24 -8.06 7.60
C ASP A 32 -14.50 -8.78 6.45
N ALA A 33 -13.18 -8.87 6.54
CA ALA A 33 -12.29 -9.49 5.55
C ALA A 33 -12.39 -11.03 5.47
N TYR A 34 -13.50 -11.66 5.90
CA TYR A 34 -13.62 -13.12 5.99
C TYR A 34 -14.10 -13.75 4.67
N LYS A 35 -13.24 -14.57 4.04
CA LYS A 35 -13.41 -15.59 2.96
C LYS A 35 -14.40 -15.42 1.78
N GLY A 36 -15.24 -14.39 1.72
CA GLY A 36 -15.99 -13.94 0.54
C GLY A 36 -15.64 -12.49 0.14
N ALA A 37 -14.82 -11.81 0.95
CA ALA A 37 -14.38 -10.43 0.72
C ALA A 37 -13.16 -10.33 -0.22
N SER A 38 -12.48 -11.42 -0.57
CA SER A 38 -11.27 -11.38 -1.41
C SER A 38 -11.57 -10.87 -2.81
N ASP A 39 -12.57 -11.43 -3.48
CA ASP A 39 -13.00 -10.99 -4.82
C ASP A 39 -13.52 -9.55 -4.76
N LEU A 40 -14.26 -9.20 -3.71
CA LEU A 40 -14.76 -7.85 -3.49
C LEU A 40 -13.61 -6.85 -3.30
N PHE A 41 -12.56 -7.22 -2.56
CA PHE A 41 -11.36 -6.41 -2.39
C PHE A 41 -10.60 -6.27 -3.71
N ILE A 42 -10.36 -7.38 -4.43
CA ILE A 42 -9.70 -7.40 -5.74
C ILE A 42 -10.44 -6.48 -6.73
N ASP A 43 -11.75 -6.61 -6.81
CA ASP A 43 -12.59 -5.83 -7.72
C ASP A 43 -12.62 -4.35 -7.32
N SER A 44 -12.74 -4.06 -6.02
CA SER A 44 -12.75 -2.68 -5.53
C SER A 44 -11.39 -2.01 -5.74
N ASN A 45 -10.30 -2.71 -5.44
CA ASN A 45 -8.96 -2.20 -5.67
C ASN A 45 -8.69 -1.96 -7.17
N THR A 46 -9.17 -2.86 -8.03
CA THR A 46 -9.10 -2.69 -9.49
C THR A 46 -9.88 -1.46 -9.95
N GLN A 47 -11.07 -1.20 -9.39
CA GLN A 47 -11.85 0.00 -9.68
C GLN A 47 -11.11 1.27 -9.26
N LEU A 48 -10.51 1.29 -8.07
CA LEU A 48 -9.74 2.42 -7.55
C LEU A 48 -8.51 2.69 -8.42
N ALA A 49 -7.78 1.65 -8.82
CA ALA A 49 -6.62 1.76 -9.70
C ALA A 49 -7.00 2.23 -11.11
N LEU A 50 -8.11 1.73 -11.69
CA LEU A 50 -8.64 2.23 -12.97
C LEU A 50 -9.03 3.71 -12.88
N ALA A 51 -9.66 4.10 -11.77
CA ALA A 51 -10.04 5.49 -11.52
C ALA A 51 -8.81 6.40 -11.40
N ALA A 52 -7.73 5.93 -10.76
CA ALA A 52 -6.46 6.63 -10.67
C ALA A 52 -5.74 6.71 -12.02
N ALA A 53 -5.65 5.59 -12.75
CA ALA A 53 -5.03 5.49 -14.05
C ALA A 53 -5.67 6.46 -15.06
N LYS A 54 -7.01 6.53 -15.12
CA LYS A 54 -7.74 7.49 -15.97
C LYS A 54 -7.35 8.94 -15.67
N ARG A 55 -7.19 9.28 -14.40
CA ARG A 55 -6.84 10.64 -13.98
C ARG A 55 -5.37 10.99 -14.23
N LEU A 56 -4.47 10.01 -14.11
CA LEU A 56 -3.06 10.18 -14.50
C LEU A 56 -2.93 10.28 -16.02
N ALA A 57 -3.69 9.50 -16.77
CA ALA A 57 -3.73 9.57 -18.23
C ALA A 57 -4.27 10.91 -18.74
N ALA A 58 -5.31 11.45 -18.08
CA ALA A 58 -5.80 12.81 -18.35
C ALA A 58 -4.75 13.91 -18.08
N ARG A 59 -3.70 13.62 -17.31
CA ARG A 59 -2.53 14.49 -17.10
C ARG A 59 -1.36 14.19 -18.06
N GLY A 60 -1.61 13.42 -19.11
CA GLY A 60 -0.64 13.14 -20.17
C GLY A 60 0.24 11.90 -19.96
N ARG A 61 -0.01 11.09 -18.94
CA ARG A 61 0.74 9.85 -18.69
C ARG A 61 0.20 8.68 -19.52
N LYS A 62 1.08 7.76 -19.93
CA LYS A 62 0.68 6.47 -20.51
C LYS A 62 0.71 5.41 -19.41
N VAL A 63 -0.46 5.07 -18.89
CA VAL A 63 -0.59 4.25 -17.69
C VAL A 63 -0.82 2.78 -18.06
N HIS A 64 -0.08 1.89 -17.40
CA HIS A 64 -0.23 0.46 -17.51
C HIS A 64 -0.50 -0.16 -16.14
N ILE A 65 -1.68 -0.74 -15.96
CA ILE A 65 -2.05 -1.46 -14.73
C ILE A 65 -1.53 -2.89 -14.85
N VAL A 66 -0.73 -3.32 -13.87
CA VAL A 66 -0.06 -4.62 -13.86
C VAL A 66 -0.69 -5.52 -12.80
N LEU A 67 -1.30 -6.60 -13.25
CA LEU A 67 -1.92 -7.63 -12.41
C LEU A 67 -0.93 -8.76 -12.05
N PRO A 68 -1.24 -9.56 -11.01
CA PRO A 68 -0.35 -10.62 -10.53
C PRO A 68 -0.02 -11.66 -11.60
N ASP A 69 -1.03 -12.11 -12.35
CA ASP A 69 -0.88 -13.16 -13.35
C ASP A 69 -1.85 -13.02 -14.53
N GLY A 70 -1.74 -13.95 -15.49
CA GLY A 70 -2.58 -13.97 -16.68
C GLY A 70 -4.06 -14.30 -16.43
N GLY A 71 -4.37 -15.06 -15.38
CA GLY A 71 -5.73 -15.39 -14.98
C GLY A 71 -6.47 -14.17 -14.43
N GLU A 72 -5.83 -13.44 -13.51
CA GLU A 72 -6.34 -12.17 -12.98
C GLU A 72 -6.47 -11.11 -14.07
N HIS A 73 -5.53 -11.08 -15.02
CA HIS A 73 -5.63 -10.25 -16.22
C HIS A 73 -6.85 -10.59 -17.07
N ALA A 74 -7.06 -11.87 -17.40
CA ALA A 74 -8.21 -12.29 -18.19
C ALA A 74 -9.55 -11.99 -17.47
N ARG A 75 -9.60 -12.20 -16.14
CA ARG A 75 -10.77 -11.88 -15.29
C ARG A 75 -11.04 -10.38 -15.31
N THR A 76 -10.03 -9.55 -15.08
CA THR A 76 -10.13 -8.08 -15.06
C THR A 76 -10.60 -7.53 -16.40
N CYS A 77 -10.02 -7.99 -17.52
CA CYS A 77 -10.44 -7.57 -18.86
C CYS A 77 -11.89 -7.96 -19.18
N ARG A 78 -12.39 -9.04 -18.59
CA ARG A 78 -13.80 -9.46 -18.74
C ARG A 78 -14.74 -8.58 -17.94
N ILE A 79 -14.46 -8.38 -16.65
CA ILE A 79 -15.32 -7.65 -15.71
C ILE A 79 -15.33 -6.15 -16.02
N PHE A 80 -14.15 -5.57 -16.26
CA PHE A 80 -13.97 -4.13 -16.45
C PHE A 80 -13.84 -3.72 -17.92
N LYS A 81 -14.29 -4.55 -18.86
CA LYS A 81 -14.14 -4.35 -20.31
C LYS A 81 -14.49 -2.92 -20.75
N ASN A 82 -15.69 -2.46 -20.41
CA ASN A 82 -16.16 -1.13 -20.82
C ASN A 82 -15.33 -0.02 -20.17
N SER A 83 -14.98 -0.18 -18.89
CA SER A 83 -14.17 0.79 -18.15
C SER A 83 -12.78 0.95 -18.74
N ILE A 84 -12.17 -0.13 -19.24
CA ILE A 84 -10.85 -0.16 -19.88
C ILE A 84 -10.95 0.41 -21.30
N GLN A 85 -11.93 -0.02 -22.10
CA GLN A 85 -12.10 0.45 -23.49
C GLN A 85 -12.34 1.95 -23.59
N LEU A 86 -13.01 2.54 -22.61
CA LEU A 86 -13.26 3.99 -22.54
C LEU A 86 -12.10 4.78 -21.92
N ALA A 87 -11.04 4.11 -21.43
CA ALA A 87 -9.92 4.75 -20.75
C ALA A 87 -8.77 5.02 -21.73
N GLU A 88 -8.85 6.13 -22.47
CA GLU A 88 -7.74 6.56 -23.33
C GLU A 88 -6.44 6.72 -22.52
N GLY A 89 -5.33 6.21 -23.06
CA GLY A 89 -4.02 6.25 -22.40
C GLY A 89 -3.86 5.24 -21.24
N VAL A 90 -4.85 4.38 -20.97
CA VAL A 90 -4.78 3.33 -19.96
C VAL A 90 -4.79 1.96 -20.61
N THR A 91 -3.89 1.09 -20.15
CA THR A 91 -3.80 -0.30 -20.58
C THR A 91 -3.68 -1.21 -19.37
N VAL A 92 -4.00 -2.49 -19.54
CA VAL A 92 -3.94 -3.50 -18.47
C VAL A 92 -3.10 -4.67 -18.96
N GLY A 93 -2.31 -5.24 -18.06
CA GLY A 93 -1.41 -6.34 -18.33
C GLY A 93 -1.11 -7.13 -17.06
N HIS A 94 -0.02 -7.90 -17.06
CA HIS A 94 0.37 -8.73 -15.92
C HIS A 94 1.88 -8.93 -15.80
N LEU A 95 2.34 -9.35 -14.62
CA LEU A 95 3.77 -9.50 -14.29
C LEU A 95 4.55 -10.44 -15.23
N LEU A 96 3.86 -11.37 -15.90
CA LEU A 96 4.47 -12.39 -16.76
C LEU A 96 4.33 -12.10 -18.26
N GLU A 97 3.74 -10.97 -18.66
CA GLU A 97 3.44 -10.65 -20.08
C GLU A 97 4.68 -10.52 -20.98
N GLY A 98 5.85 -10.32 -20.38
CA GLY A 98 7.15 -10.22 -21.06
C GLY A 98 7.94 -11.53 -21.09
N ASN A 99 7.41 -12.62 -20.52
CA ASN A 99 8.07 -13.91 -20.46
C ASN A 99 7.74 -14.76 -21.69
N ALA A 100 8.58 -15.76 -21.99
CA ALA A 100 8.26 -16.72 -23.03
C ALA A 100 6.91 -17.42 -22.71
N PRO A 101 6.04 -17.65 -23.71
CA PRO A 101 4.76 -18.31 -23.48
C PRO A 101 4.97 -19.66 -22.80
N ASN A 102 4.42 -19.85 -21.60
CA ASN A 102 4.43 -21.15 -20.95
C ASN A 102 3.18 -21.92 -21.40
N PRO A 103 3.32 -23.04 -22.14
CA PRO A 103 2.16 -23.80 -22.61
C PRO A 103 1.31 -24.37 -21.46
N LEU A 104 1.88 -24.56 -20.27
CA LEU A 104 1.13 -25.00 -19.09
C LEU A 104 0.25 -23.87 -18.52
N SER A 105 0.70 -22.62 -18.56
CA SER A 105 -0.09 -21.49 -18.06
C SER A 105 -1.28 -21.18 -18.95
N ALA A 106 -1.20 -21.43 -20.26
CA ALA A 106 -2.33 -21.29 -21.19
C ALA A 106 -3.44 -22.35 -20.97
N LEU A 107 -3.10 -23.49 -20.35
CA LEU A 107 -4.04 -24.57 -20.05
C LEU A 107 -4.87 -24.26 -18.79
N PHE A 108 -4.27 -23.61 -17.79
CA PHE A 108 -4.90 -23.34 -16.49
C PHE A 108 -5.31 -21.87 -16.25
N GLY A 109 -4.72 -20.92 -16.98
CA GLY A 109 -5.03 -19.49 -16.92
C GLY A 109 -5.50 -19.02 -18.29
N GLY A 110 -6.78 -18.66 -18.41
CA GLY A 110 -7.33 -18.14 -19.67
C GLY A 110 -6.46 -17.02 -20.25
N SER A 111 -6.30 -16.98 -21.57
CA SER A 111 -5.49 -15.93 -22.20
C SER A 111 -6.26 -14.61 -22.22
N GLY A 112 -5.74 -13.63 -21.48
CA GLY A 112 -6.12 -12.23 -21.66
C GLY A 112 -5.69 -11.69 -23.03
N PRO A 113 -6.11 -10.46 -23.39
CA PRO A 113 -5.61 -9.81 -24.60
C PRO A 113 -4.08 -9.63 -24.54
N ALA A 114 -3.42 -9.49 -25.69
CA ALA A 114 -1.99 -9.21 -25.68
C ALA A 114 -1.71 -7.83 -25.03
N SER A 115 -0.90 -7.81 -23.97
CA SER A 115 -0.63 -6.60 -23.17
C SER A 115 0.82 -6.10 -23.26
N ARG A 116 1.76 -6.96 -23.70
CA ARG A 116 3.20 -6.68 -23.71
C ARG A 116 3.58 -5.37 -24.42
N GLU A 117 3.13 -5.19 -25.65
CA GLU A 117 3.49 -4.02 -26.45
C GLU A 117 3.00 -2.71 -25.80
N ALA A 118 1.81 -2.75 -25.22
CA ALA A 118 1.27 -1.64 -24.45
C ALA A 118 2.11 -1.37 -23.19
N GLY A 119 2.49 -2.41 -22.46
CA GLY A 119 3.36 -2.32 -21.29
C GLY A 119 4.73 -1.71 -21.63
N GLU A 120 5.34 -2.06 -22.76
CA GLU A 120 6.64 -1.49 -23.18
C GLU A 120 6.54 0.02 -23.50
N LYS A 121 5.41 0.46 -24.08
CA LYS A 121 5.13 1.86 -24.46
C LYS A 121 4.68 2.77 -23.32
N ALA A 122 4.34 2.20 -22.16
CA ALA A 122 3.87 2.95 -21.00
C ALA A 122 5.02 3.73 -20.31
N ASP A 123 4.68 4.81 -19.63
CA ASP A 123 5.60 5.61 -18.81
C ASP A 123 5.30 5.52 -17.31
N THR A 124 4.15 4.96 -16.95
CA THR A 124 3.65 4.87 -15.58
C THR A 124 3.01 3.51 -15.37
N TYR A 125 3.43 2.79 -14.33
CA TYR A 125 2.96 1.46 -14.01
C TYR A 125 2.27 1.46 -12.65
N ILE A 126 1.10 0.84 -12.56
CA ILE A 126 0.36 0.68 -11.31
C ILE A 126 0.24 -0.82 -11.02
N PHE A 127 0.93 -1.29 -10.00
CA PHE A 127 0.90 -2.69 -9.55
C PHE A 127 -0.21 -2.86 -8.51
N ILE A 128 -1.11 -3.81 -8.75
CA ILE A 128 -2.26 -4.08 -7.87
C ILE A 128 -2.38 -5.56 -7.55
N ASN A 129 -3.00 -5.86 -6.40
CA ASN A 129 -3.43 -7.19 -5.97
C ASN A 129 -2.31 -8.26 -5.90
N ALA A 130 -1.04 -7.84 -5.92
CA ALA A 130 0.08 -8.76 -5.72
C ALA A 130 0.11 -9.23 -4.28
N THR A 131 0.28 -10.54 -4.07
CA THR A 131 0.51 -11.11 -2.74
C THR A 131 2.00 -11.17 -2.45
N CYS A 132 2.37 -11.63 -1.26
CA CYS A 132 3.77 -11.80 -0.89
C CYS A 132 4.55 -12.68 -1.89
N VAL A 133 3.90 -13.69 -2.51
CA VAL A 133 4.52 -14.57 -3.51
C VAL A 133 4.92 -13.78 -4.77
N GLU A 134 4.08 -12.87 -5.25
CA GLU A 134 4.35 -12.13 -6.49
C GLU A 134 5.30 -10.94 -6.30
N LEU A 135 5.66 -10.54 -5.07
CA LEU A 135 6.55 -9.39 -4.86
C LEU A 135 7.94 -9.56 -5.51
N LEU A 136 8.44 -10.79 -5.65
CA LEU A 136 9.68 -11.05 -6.41
C LEU A 136 9.49 -10.80 -7.92
N ASN A 137 8.32 -11.12 -8.46
CA ASN A 137 7.97 -10.83 -9.84
C ASN A 137 7.77 -9.31 -10.04
N VAL A 138 7.17 -8.62 -9.06
CA VAL A 138 7.07 -7.14 -9.05
C VAL A 138 8.47 -6.52 -9.09
N ARG A 139 9.41 -6.96 -8.23
CA ARG A 139 10.80 -6.51 -8.26
C ARG A 139 11.44 -6.70 -9.63
N THR A 140 11.35 -7.91 -10.18
CA THR A 140 11.91 -8.25 -11.49
C THR A 140 11.31 -7.37 -12.60
N TYR A 141 9.99 -7.16 -12.59
CA TYR A 141 9.30 -6.32 -13.56
C TYR A 141 9.73 -4.85 -13.44
N VAL A 142 9.78 -4.31 -12.22
CA VAL A 142 10.24 -2.94 -11.95
C VAL A 142 11.67 -2.74 -12.41
N GLU A 143 12.59 -3.64 -12.08
CA GLU A 143 14.00 -3.57 -12.50
C GLU A 143 14.13 -3.61 -14.02
N LYS A 144 13.39 -4.50 -14.69
CA LYS A 144 13.37 -4.60 -16.16
C LYS A 144 12.84 -3.33 -16.81
N MET A 145 11.68 -2.82 -16.37
CA MET A 145 11.05 -1.67 -17.01
C MET A 145 11.79 -0.37 -16.69
N SER A 146 12.38 -0.23 -15.50
CA SER A 146 13.08 1.00 -15.10
C SER A 146 14.42 1.20 -15.81
N ALA A 147 14.95 0.20 -16.51
CA ALA A 147 16.23 0.28 -17.22
C ALA A 147 16.30 1.42 -18.27
N GLY A 148 15.14 1.90 -18.75
CA GLY A 148 15.02 3.06 -19.66
C GLY A 148 14.99 4.43 -18.98
N GLY A 149 15.15 4.50 -17.65
CA GLY A 149 15.48 5.71 -16.90
C GLY A 149 14.33 6.63 -16.48
N ASP A 150 13.17 6.64 -17.15
CA ASP A 150 12.14 7.69 -16.92
C ASP A 150 10.72 7.18 -16.62
N LYS A 151 10.60 5.90 -16.29
CA LYS A 151 9.31 5.27 -15.97
C LYS A 151 9.00 5.39 -14.47
N VAL A 152 7.74 5.63 -14.16
CA VAL A 152 7.20 5.71 -12.79
C VAL A 152 6.54 4.39 -12.41
N MET A 153 6.81 3.90 -11.21
CA MET A 153 6.30 2.65 -10.67
C MET A 153 5.51 2.95 -9.39
N ILE A 154 4.24 2.53 -9.36
CA ILE A 154 3.32 2.81 -8.28
C ILE A 154 2.84 1.48 -7.70
N LEU A 155 3.16 1.20 -6.44
CA LEU A 155 2.56 0.11 -5.68
C LEU A 155 1.25 0.62 -5.10
N TRP A 156 0.12 0.05 -5.50
CA TRP A 156 -1.20 0.60 -5.21
C TRP A 156 -2.04 -0.39 -4.40
N ASN A 157 -2.28 -0.02 -3.13
CA ASN A 157 -3.06 -0.79 -2.16
C ASN A 157 -2.65 -2.27 -2.15
N LEU A 158 -1.35 -2.51 -1.94
CA LEU A 158 -0.80 -3.85 -1.83
C LEU A 158 -0.77 -4.34 -0.38
N GLU A 159 -1.20 -3.52 0.58
CA GLU A 159 -1.13 -3.83 2.01
C GLU A 159 0.30 -4.19 2.43
N LEU A 160 1.29 -3.41 1.96
CA LEU A 160 2.71 -3.76 2.08
C LEU A 160 3.16 -3.98 3.53
N ASP A 161 2.55 -3.34 4.51
CA ASP A 161 2.85 -3.59 5.92
C ASP A 161 2.46 -4.99 6.40
N SER A 162 1.39 -5.55 5.84
CA SER A 162 1.00 -6.94 6.08
C SER A 162 1.98 -7.87 5.34
N LEU A 163 2.25 -7.59 4.06
CA LEU A 163 3.15 -8.43 3.26
C LEU A 163 4.60 -8.42 3.79
N ARG A 164 5.08 -7.29 4.32
CA ARG A 164 6.37 -7.20 5.03
C ARG A 164 6.39 -8.12 6.25
N GLY A 165 5.27 -8.32 6.93
CA GLY A 165 5.16 -9.26 8.04
C GLY A 165 5.51 -10.70 7.66
N ASP A 166 5.15 -11.11 6.45
CA ASP A 166 5.32 -12.48 5.95
C ASP A 166 6.73 -12.78 5.42
N LEU A 167 7.56 -11.76 5.15
CA LEU A 167 8.90 -11.99 4.59
C LEU A 167 9.80 -12.74 5.58
N GLY A 168 10.51 -13.74 5.05
CA GLY A 168 11.38 -14.63 5.82
C GLY A 168 10.66 -15.80 6.49
N LEU A 169 9.33 -15.90 6.37
CA LEU A 169 8.60 -17.11 6.74
C LEU A 169 8.85 -18.24 5.72
N PRO A 170 8.70 -19.53 6.10
CA PRO A 170 8.82 -20.64 5.16
C PRO A 170 7.89 -20.46 3.95
N ALA A 171 8.42 -20.69 2.74
CA ALA A 171 7.75 -20.50 1.45
C ALA A 171 7.44 -19.05 1.03
N PHE A 172 7.87 -18.05 1.82
CA PHE A 172 7.78 -16.63 1.46
C PHE A 172 9.14 -16.04 1.05
N PRO A 173 9.15 -14.91 0.31
CA PRO A 173 10.40 -14.24 -0.05
C PRO A 173 11.26 -13.83 1.15
N PRO A 174 12.58 -13.68 0.98
CA PRO A 174 13.48 -13.28 2.06
C PRO A 174 13.26 -11.82 2.48
N LYS A 175 13.64 -11.49 3.72
CA LYS A 175 13.61 -10.13 4.27
C LYS A 175 14.41 -9.12 3.43
N ASP A 176 15.44 -9.57 2.72
CA ASP A 176 16.20 -8.77 1.76
C ASP A 176 15.34 -8.04 0.73
N LEU A 177 14.13 -8.53 0.45
CA LEU A 177 13.18 -7.84 -0.41
C LEU A 177 12.76 -6.49 0.18
N GLN A 178 12.55 -6.40 1.50
CA GLN A 178 12.34 -5.11 2.18
C GLN A 178 13.61 -4.26 2.12
N TYR A 179 14.75 -4.82 2.54
CA TYR A 179 15.99 -4.07 2.70
C TYR A 179 16.58 -3.49 1.42
N GLN A 180 16.26 -4.07 0.26
CA GLN A 180 16.84 -3.67 -1.01
C GLN A 180 15.84 -3.07 -2.00
N PHE A 181 14.56 -3.48 -1.93
CA PHE A 181 13.58 -3.15 -2.95
C PHE A 181 12.40 -2.34 -2.40
N LEU A 182 11.62 -2.88 -1.46
CA LEU A 182 10.40 -2.19 -0.99
C LEU A 182 10.72 -0.88 -0.24
N CYS A 183 11.86 -0.81 0.44
CA CYS A 183 12.30 0.40 1.14
C CYS A 183 12.58 1.61 0.21
N ARG A 184 12.61 1.41 -1.11
CA ARG A 184 12.84 2.45 -2.13
C ARG A 184 11.57 3.20 -2.54
N PHE A 185 10.39 2.69 -2.20
CA PHE A 185 9.12 3.29 -2.61
C PHE A 185 8.72 4.38 -1.62
N ARG A 186 8.59 5.61 -2.12
CA ARG A 186 8.14 6.76 -1.32
C ARG A 186 6.62 6.72 -1.16
N PRO A 187 6.05 6.77 0.05
CA PRO A 187 4.60 6.79 0.21
C PRO A 187 4.09 8.17 -0.18
N ALA A 188 3.46 8.24 -1.35
CA ALA A 188 2.89 9.47 -1.90
C ALA A 188 1.55 9.78 -1.21
N TYR A 189 0.75 8.74 -0.97
CA TYR A 189 -0.49 8.86 -0.23
C TYR A 189 -0.69 7.60 0.60
N TYR A 190 -0.84 7.78 1.92
CA TYR A 190 -0.95 6.67 2.85
C TYR A 190 -2.05 6.99 3.86
N LEU A 191 -3.01 6.10 4.04
CA LEU A 191 -4.00 6.18 5.10
C LEU A 191 -4.18 4.80 5.70
N ARG A 192 -3.85 4.65 6.98
CA ARG A 192 -4.04 3.41 7.71
C ARG A 192 -4.87 3.65 8.97
N PRO A 193 -6.19 3.41 8.91
CA PRO A 193 -7.05 3.48 10.08
C PRO A 193 -6.64 2.47 11.14
N ARG A 194 -6.86 2.85 12.39
CA ARG A 194 -6.58 2.06 13.58
C ARG A 194 -7.67 2.23 14.61
N ASP A 195 -8.13 1.09 15.11
CA ASP A 195 -9.02 1.02 16.26
C ASP A 195 -8.25 0.38 17.42
N TYR A 196 -8.28 1.05 18.55
CA TYR A 196 -7.63 0.61 19.78
C TYR A 196 -8.65 0.56 20.92
N SER A 197 -8.30 -0.26 21.90
CA SER A 197 -9.05 -0.38 23.15
C SER A 197 -8.06 -0.38 24.31
N LYS A 198 -8.34 0.39 25.36
CA LYS A 198 -7.53 0.39 26.59
C LYS A 198 -8.41 0.19 27.81
N SER A 199 -8.02 -0.76 28.65
CA SER A 199 -8.64 -0.95 29.96
C SER A 199 -8.17 0.08 30.97
N VAL A 200 -9.12 0.71 31.66
CA VAL A 200 -8.92 1.74 32.69
C VAL A 200 -9.51 1.28 34.03
N PRO A 201 -8.99 1.75 35.18
CA PRO A 201 -9.43 1.27 36.50
C PRO A 201 -10.78 1.82 36.95
N VAL A 202 -11.34 2.80 36.25
CA VAL A 202 -12.62 3.45 36.56
C VAL A 202 -13.62 3.26 35.41
N PRO A 203 -14.94 3.24 35.67
CA PRO A 203 -15.95 3.20 34.62
C PRO A 203 -15.68 4.25 33.53
N PRO A 204 -15.77 3.90 32.23
CA PRO A 204 -16.39 2.69 31.65
C PRO A 204 -15.50 1.43 31.60
N PHE A 205 -14.37 1.39 32.30
CA PHE A 205 -13.38 0.30 32.37
C PHE A 205 -12.68 -0.06 31.06
N ILE A 206 -13.30 0.19 29.92
CA ILE A 206 -12.74 0.04 28.59
C ILE A 206 -13.05 1.31 27.82
N ILE A 207 -12.00 1.95 27.29
CA ILE A 207 -12.11 3.10 26.41
C ILE A 207 -11.65 2.67 25.03
N ASN A 208 -12.57 2.74 24.08
CA ASN A 208 -12.29 2.53 22.67
C ASN A 208 -12.00 3.87 22.02
N TYR A 209 -10.94 3.93 21.22
CA TYR A 209 -10.55 5.12 20.49
C TYR A 209 -9.98 4.71 19.13
N SER A 210 -10.15 5.57 18.15
CA SER A 210 -9.77 5.27 16.76
C SER A 210 -9.06 6.46 16.14
N GLY A 211 -8.29 6.18 15.10
CA GLY A 211 -7.41 7.15 14.48
C GLY A 211 -6.84 6.62 13.19
N ALA A 212 -5.81 7.28 12.67
CA ALA A 212 -5.11 6.82 11.49
C ALA A 212 -3.67 7.33 11.47
N LEU A 213 -2.76 6.51 10.93
CA LEU A 213 -1.50 7.00 10.40
C LEU A 213 -1.76 7.49 8.97
N PHE A 214 -1.40 8.73 8.69
CA PHE A 214 -1.69 9.38 7.44
C PHE A 214 -0.48 10.09 6.84
N ARG A 215 -0.45 10.16 5.51
CA ARG A 215 0.50 10.92 4.74
C ARG A 215 -0.12 11.33 3.42
N GLU A 216 0.10 12.58 3.04
CA GLU A 216 -0.16 13.11 1.71
C GLU A 216 1.05 13.94 1.27
N TYR A 217 1.79 13.47 0.27
CA TYR A 217 2.96 14.15 -0.25
C TYR A 217 2.58 15.52 -0.84
N PRO A 218 3.34 16.61 -0.54
CA PRO A 218 4.65 16.65 0.11
C PRO A 218 4.62 16.84 1.64
N GLY A 219 3.45 16.75 2.27
CA GLY A 219 3.27 16.92 3.71
C GLY A 219 4.00 15.88 4.57
N PRO A 220 4.10 16.11 5.89
CA PRO A 220 4.71 15.16 6.82
C PRO A 220 3.84 13.91 7.02
N TRP A 221 4.37 12.93 7.74
CA TRP A 221 3.55 11.90 8.38
C TRP A 221 2.75 12.52 9.51
N GLN A 222 1.50 12.11 9.64
CA GLN A 222 0.57 12.63 10.63
C GLN A 222 -0.06 11.46 11.40
N VAL A 223 -0.12 11.59 12.72
CA VAL A 223 -0.99 10.77 13.55
C VAL A 223 -2.28 11.53 13.75
N MET A 224 -3.40 10.92 13.34
CA MET A 224 -4.72 11.52 13.46
C MET A 224 -5.57 10.75 14.47
N LEU A 225 -6.31 11.48 15.31
CA LEU A 225 -7.26 10.95 16.27
C LEU A 225 -8.69 11.29 15.81
N LYS A 226 -9.54 10.27 15.73
CA LYS A 226 -10.95 10.44 15.40
C LYS A 226 -11.70 11.04 16.59
N GLN A 227 -12.34 12.17 16.36
CA GLN A 227 -13.15 12.89 17.33
C GLN A 227 -14.58 12.33 17.36
N ASP A 228 -15.36 12.68 18.38
CA ASP A 228 -16.75 12.23 18.55
C ASP A 228 -17.66 12.59 17.36
N GLY A 229 -17.37 13.70 16.67
CA GLY A 229 -18.06 14.13 15.45
C GLY A 229 -17.72 13.29 14.21
N GLY A 230 -16.81 12.33 14.31
CA GLY A 230 -16.33 11.50 13.22
C GLY A 230 -15.19 12.12 12.40
N GLU A 231 -14.87 13.39 12.64
CA GLU A 231 -13.74 14.10 12.05
C GLU A 231 -12.40 13.61 12.62
N TYR A 232 -11.35 13.72 11.82
CA TYR A 232 -9.99 13.39 12.24
C TYR A 232 -9.22 14.67 12.57
N ALA A 233 -8.66 14.73 13.78
CA ALA A 233 -7.76 15.81 14.20
C ALA A 233 -6.32 15.30 14.17
N CYS A 234 -5.41 16.07 13.57
CA CYS A 234 -3.97 15.78 13.64
C CYS A 234 -3.46 16.07 15.06
N ILE A 235 -2.81 15.07 15.69
CA ILE A 235 -2.29 15.16 17.05
C ILE A 235 -0.76 15.13 17.11
N ALA A 236 -0.10 14.62 16.08
CA ALA A 236 1.36 14.61 15.96
C ALA A 236 1.77 14.63 14.48
N GLU A 237 2.90 15.28 14.18
CA GLU A 237 3.49 15.31 12.84
C GLU A 237 5.00 15.07 12.90
N ASP A 238 5.53 14.30 11.94
CA ASP A 238 6.96 14.11 11.76
C ASP A 238 7.29 13.91 10.28
N ARG A 239 8.50 14.29 9.88
CA ARG A 239 9.01 13.98 8.54
C ARG A 239 9.26 12.48 8.36
N ALA A 240 9.67 11.80 9.44
CA ALA A 240 9.86 10.36 9.45
C ALA A 240 8.55 9.64 9.80
N ARG A 241 8.37 8.44 9.23
CA ARG A 241 7.22 7.59 9.47
C ARG A 241 7.21 7.10 10.90
N TYR A 242 6.12 7.36 11.61
CA TYR A 242 5.82 6.74 12.90
C TYR A 242 5.74 5.22 12.74
N ASN A 243 6.38 4.49 13.65
CA ASN A 243 6.12 3.07 13.79
C ASN A 243 4.73 2.84 14.40
N LEU A 244 4.17 1.64 14.22
CA LEU A 244 2.80 1.35 14.67
C LEU A 244 2.61 1.47 16.20
N GLY A 245 3.68 1.29 16.97
CA GLY A 245 3.70 1.47 18.42
C GLY A 245 3.62 2.95 18.81
N GLU A 246 4.40 3.80 18.17
CA GLU A 246 4.41 5.26 18.35
C GLU A 246 3.04 5.86 18.02
N VAL A 247 2.42 5.44 16.91
CA VAL A 247 1.05 5.85 16.55
C VAL A 247 0.06 5.59 17.70
N LYS A 248 0.12 4.38 18.28
CA LYS A 248 -0.73 4.00 19.40
C LYS A 248 -0.42 4.84 20.65
N GLU A 249 0.86 5.13 20.89
CA GLU A 249 1.32 5.91 22.03
C GLU A 249 0.84 7.36 21.94
N GLU A 250 1.06 8.03 20.81
CA GLU A 250 0.58 9.39 20.54
C GLU A 250 -0.94 9.50 20.76
N MET A 251 -1.70 8.55 20.22
CA MET A 251 -3.16 8.51 20.44
C MET A 251 -3.53 8.25 21.91
N THR A 252 -2.79 7.40 22.62
CA THR A 252 -3.03 7.11 24.04
C THR A 252 -2.77 8.36 24.90
N VAL A 253 -1.70 9.10 24.60
CA VAL A 253 -1.33 10.35 25.27
C VAL A 253 -2.39 11.43 25.01
N ALA A 254 -2.77 11.63 23.74
CA ALA A 254 -3.79 12.61 23.36
C ALA A 254 -5.16 12.34 24.00
N MET A 255 -5.53 11.07 24.17
CA MET A 255 -6.76 10.67 24.88
C MET A 255 -6.67 10.82 26.41
N GLY A 256 -5.54 11.26 26.97
CA GLY A 256 -5.32 11.34 28.42
C GLY A 256 -5.27 9.98 29.11
N LEU A 257 -5.01 8.91 28.34
CA LEU A 257 -5.03 7.54 28.85
C LEU A 257 -3.66 7.06 29.30
N ALA A 258 -2.58 7.80 29.03
CA ALA A 258 -1.22 7.50 29.49
C ALA A 258 -1.04 7.83 30.98
N THR A 259 -1.72 7.08 31.85
CA THR A 259 -1.76 7.34 33.30
C THR A 259 -0.63 6.65 34.06
N GLU A 260 0.14 5.80 33.40
CA GLU A 260 1.25 5.07 34.01
C GLU A 260 2.48 5.98 34.17
N ALA A 261 3.16 5.88 35.33
CA ALA A 261 4.42 6.60 35.54
C ALA A 261 5.49 6.12 34.53
N GLU A 262 6.23 7.06 33.96
CA GLU A 262 7.31 6.79 33.01
C GLU A 262 8.36 5.87 33.64
N GLY A 263 8.73 4.80 32.92
CA GLY A 263 9.66 3.77 33.40
C GLY A 263 9.07 2.75 34.37
N SER A 264 7.76 2.81 34.67
CA SER A 264 7.15 1.87 35.62
C SER A 264 6.99 0.46 35.05
N THR A 265 7.06 -0.56 35.92
CA THR A 265 6.79 -1.95 35.58
C THR A 265 5.38 -2.12 34.97
N MET A 266 4.41 -1.33 35.41
CA MET A 266 3.05 -1.33 34.85
C MET A 266 2.99 -0.78 33.42
N GLN A 267 3.79 0.24 33.10
CA GLN A 267 3.94 0.74 31.74
C GLN A 267 4.57 -0.35 30.85
N PHE A 268 5.63 -1.01 31.32
CA PHE A 268 6.28 -2.12 30.60
C PHE A 268 5.35 -3.31 30.36
N LEU A 269 4.65 -3.79 31.39
CA LEU A 269 3.71 -4.92 31.28
C LEU A 269 2.55 -4.63 30.33
N ARG A 270 2.11 -3.37 30.22
CA ARG A 270 1.02 -2.95 29.33
C ARG A 270 1.48 -2.71 27.89
N ARG A 271 2.69 -2.19 27.68
CA ARG A 271 3.28 -1.99 26.34
C ARG A 271 3.73 -3.32 25.73
N GLY A 272 4.15 -4.27 26.56
CA GLY A 272 4.74 -5.52 26.12
C GLY A 272 6.20 -5.35 25.69
N VAL A 273 6.86 -6.46 25.39
CA VAL A 273 8.30 -6.49 25.06
C VAL A 273 8.59 -5.98 23.64
N LYS A 274 7.62 -6.09 22.73
CA LYS A 274 7.78 -5.71 21.33
C LYS A 274 6.59 -4.86 20.87
N THR A 275 6.85 -3.58 20.61
CA THR A 275 5.85 -2.57 20.22
C THR A 275 5.89 -2.24 18.73
N SER A 276 6.92 -2.72 18.03
CA SER A 276 7.26 -2.45 16.64
C SER A 276 7.38 -3.75 15.87
N THR A 277 7.23 -3.67 14.55
CA THR A 277 7.46 -4.82 13.67
C THR A 277 8.94 -4.97 13.34
N TRP A 278 9.38 -6.17 12.96
CA TRP A 278 10.81 -6.39 12.64
C TRP A 278 11.31 -5.47 11.53
N TYR A 279 10.48 -5.14 10.55
CA TYR A 279 10.85 -4.27 9.43
C TYR A 279 10.89 -2.78 9.83
N GLU A 280 10.25 -2.41 10.94
CA GLU A 280 10.40 -1.08 11.54
C GLU A 280 11.70 -0.99 12.34
N ASP A 281 12.04 -2.06 13.07
CA ASP A 281 13.24 -2.19 13.92
C ASP A 281 14.55 -2.27 13.12
N ASP A 282 14.55 -3.02 12.02
CA ASP A 282 15.75 -3.37 11.26
C ASP A 282 16.22 -2.23 10.33
N TYR A 283 16.17 -0.98 10.81
CA TYR A 283 16.53 0.25 10.08
C TYR A 283 17.93 0.17 9.44
N GLU A 284 18.92 -0.26 10.20
CA GLU A 284 20.33 -0.34 9.76
C GLU A 284 20.57 -1.36 8.64
N GLN A 285 19.63 -2.28 8.40
CA GLN A 285 19.74 -3.26 7.31
C GLN A 285 19.21 -2.70 5.99
N GLU A 286 18.40 -1.65 6.01
CA GLU A 286 17.82 -1.04 4.81
C GLU A 286 18.86 -0.25 4.02
N LYS A 287 18.92 -0.48 2.71
CA LYS A 287 19.80 0.27 1.80
C LYS A 287 19.29 1.67 1.47
N PHE A 288 17.98 1.88 1.61
CA PHE A 288 17.27 3.13 1.34
C PHE A 288 16.21 3.33 2.41
N HIS A 289 15.84 4.58 2.68
CA HIS A 289 14.83 4.90 3.69
C HIS A 289 13.63 5.66 3.11
N GLU A 290 13.42 5.60 1.80
CA GLU A 290 12.35 6.32 1.08
C GLU A 290 10.97 6.01 1.64
N TRP A 291 10.71 4.75 2.00
CA TRP A 291 9.43 4.31 2.56
C TRP A 291 9.11 4.91 3.94
N ARG A 292 10.12 5.45 4.64
CA ARG A 292 9.99 6.12 5.93
C ARG A 292 9.80 7.62 5.79
N LEU A 293 9.92 8.18 4.59
CA LEU A 293 9.92 9.61 4.34
C LEU A 293 8.68 10.07 3.58
#